data_AF-A0A8T1GXD0-F1
#
_entry.id   AF-A0A8T1GXD0-F1
#
_cell.length_a   1.000
_cell.length_b   1.000
_cell.length_c   1.000
_cell.angle_alpha   90.00
_cell.angle_beta   90.00
_cell.angle_gamma   90.00
#
_symmetry.space_group_name_H-M   'P 1'
#
loop_
_entity.id
_entity.type
_entity.pdbx_description
1 polymer ?
#
loop_
_entity_poly.entity_id
_entity_poly.type
_entity_poly.pdbx_seq_one_letter_code
_entity_poly.pdbx_strand_id
1 'polypeptide(L)'
;SLGSPRDLPTTSEASVGATPVDATAHADDEAGIYRDRGANKKTKEEALERTVEFRRIKELRKKGWESTEGDEHFKKQRNTADKASDKNARYFYRMVQTIGKDLHRFAKAFNIQRETDQPAILDMCMAPGGFVAYCLTKYPNARVKALSLPVEQGGHEVFLEHANVQVEFLDVTMLAGDMGITGDDIPAEHPDTR
;
A
#
# COMPACT_ATOMS: atom_id res chain seq x y z
N SER A 1 2.46 30.23 -14.04
CA SER A 1 3.13 30.51 -12.77
C SER A 1 2.61 29.52 -11.75
N LEU A 2 3.36 28.43 -11.53
CA LEU A 2 2.96 27.27 -10.72
C LEU A 2 3.50 27.48 -9.30
N GLY A 3 2.60 27.58 -8.32
CA GLY A 3 2.95 27.67 -6.91
C GLY A 3 3.61 26.38 -6.42
N SER A 4 4.68 26.54 -5.65
CA SER A 4 5.54 25.48 -5.13
C SER A 4 4.84 24.71 -3.98
N PRO A 5 5.11 23.40 -3.76
CA PRO A 5 4.34 22.54 -2.84
C PRO A 5 4.61 22.74 -1.33
N ARG A 6 5.01 23.92 -0.88
CA ARG A 6 5.60 24.13 0.46
C ARG A 6 4.69 24.70 1.55
N ASP A 7 3.39 24.84 1.31
CA ASP A 7 2.50 25.47 2.29
C ASP A 7 1.43 24.49 2.81
N LEU A 8 1.80 23.72 3.84
CA LEU A 8 0.82 23.08 4.73
C LEU A 8 0.90 23.76 6.11
N PRO A 9 -0.24 24.17 6.72
CA PRO A 9 -0.23 24.87 7.99
C PRO A 9 0.05 23.91 9.16
N THR A 10 1.07 24.24 9.96
CA THR A 10 1.35 23.63 11.27
C THR A 10 0.35 24.15 12.31
N THR A 11 -0.33 23.26 13.01
CA THR A 11 -1.12 23.62 14.20
C THR A 11 -0.62 22.89 15.46
N SER A 12 -0.77 23.65 16.55
CA SER A 12 -0.24 23.56 17.90
C SER A 12 -0.46 22.25 18.66
N GLU A 13 0.48 22.00 19.57
CA GLU A 13 0.53 20.96 20.58
C GLU A 13 -0.67 20.98 21.55
N ALA A 14 -1.11 19.78 21.94
CA ALA A 14 -1.77 19.52 23.21
C ALA A 14 -1.26 18.17 23.73
N SER A 15 -0.58 18.19 24.88
CA SER A 15 -0.01 17.03 25.54
C SER A 15 -1.09 16.27 26.32
N VAL A 16 -1.15 14.94 26.11
CA VAL A 16 -1.82 14.03 27.06
C VAL A 16 -0.92 12.80 27.21
N GLY A 17 -0.55 12.51 28.45
CA GLY A 17 0.46 11.52 28.82
C GLY A 17 0.06 10.09 28.44
N ALA A 18 1.06 9.34 27.97
CA ALA A 18 0.99 7.90 27.79
C ALA A 18 1.96 7.22 28.77
N THR A 19 1.45 6.26 29.52
CA THR A 19 2.21 5.34 30.36
C THR A 19 3.11 4.44 29.50
N PRO A 20 4.29 4.03 29.99
CA PRO A 20 5.23 3.26 29.20
C PRO A 20 4.75 1.81 29.06
N VAL A 21 4.55 1.36 27.82
CA VAL A 21 4.36 -0.05 27.48
C VAL A 21 5.73 -0.68 27.22
N ASP A 22 5.97 -1.79 27.91
CA ASP A 22 7.19 -2.58 27.96
C ASP A 22 7.63 -3.04 26.55
N ALA A 23 8.86 -2.68 26.17
CA ALA A 23 9.39 -2.80 24.81
C ALA A 23 10.10 -4.13 24.51
N THR A 24 9.81 -5.19 25.26
CA THR A 24 10.64 -6.41 25.25
C THR A 24 9.99 -7.68 24.66
N ALA A 25 8.78 -7.63 24.11
CA ALA A 25 8.03 -8.85 23.79
C ALA A 25 7.86 -9.25 22.30
N HIS A 26 8.38 -8.50 21.31
CA HIS A 26 7.99 -8.74 19.89
C HIS A 26 9.11 -9.16 18.93
N ALA A 27 10.27 -9.60 19.41
CA ALA A 27 11.39 -9.93 18.53
C ALA A 27 11.39 -11.36 17.95
N ASP A 28 10.59 -12.29 18.47
CA ASP A 28 10.86 -13.73 18.24
C ASP A 28 9.82 -14.51 17.41
N ASP A 29 8.73 -13.90 16.93
CA ASP A 29 7.64 -14.66 16.26
C ASP A 29 7.61 -14.63 14.72
N GLU A 30 8.57 -13.96 14.05
CA GLU A 30 8.69 -13.99 12.58
C GLU A 30 9.61 -15.11 12.02
N ALA A 31 9.87 -16.16 12.81
CA ALA A 31 10.85 -17.18 12.43
C ALA A 31 10.34 -18.27 11.46
N GLY A 32 9.03 -18.35 11.19
CA GLY A 32 8.40 -19.53 10.58
C GLY A 32 8.38 -19.62 9.05
N ILE A 33 8.32 -18.50 8.31
CA ILE A 33 7.89 -18.55 6.89
C ILE A 33 9.05 -18.42 5.88
N TYR A 34 10.23 -17.95 6.30
CA TYR A 34 11.37 -17.80 5.38
C TYR A 34 12.43 -18.90 5.55
N ARG A 35 12.16 -20.08 5.00
CA ARG A 35 13.19 -21.09 4.73
C ARG A 35 14.05 -20.68 3.52
N ASP A 36 14.92 -19.69 3.72
CA ASP A 36 16.23 -19.55 3.03
C ASP A 36 17.13 -18.49 3.72
N ARG A 37 17.55 -18.80 4.96
CA ARG A 37 18.55 -17.97 5.67
C ARG A 37 20.00 -18.26 5.23
N GLY A 38 20.21 -19.34 4.47
CA GLY A 38 21.54 -19.81 4.07
C GLY A 38 22.12 -19.06 2.88
N ALA A 39 21.35 -18.88 1.80
CA ALA A 39 21.83 -18.19 0.60
C ALA A 39 22.05 -16.69 0.85
N ASN A 40 21.15 -16.05 1.59
CA ASN A 40 21.21 -14.62 1.90
C ASN A 40 22.44 -14.20 2.72
N LYS A 41 23.00 -15.09 3.55
CA LYS A 41 24.15 -14.73 4.41
C LYS A 41 25.43 -14.60 3.59
N LYS A 42 25.76 -15.58 2.75
CA LYS A 42 26.94 -15.54 1.87
C LYS A 42 26.86 -14.41 0.84
N THR A 43 25.69 -14.20 0.22
CA THR A 43 25.51 -13.12 -0.76
C THR A 43 25.63 -11.73 -0.12
N LYS A 44 25.15 -11.56 1.11
CA LYS A 44 25.35 -10.29 1.86
C LYS A 44 26.81 -10.06 2.22
N GLU A 45 27.53 -11.09 2.66
CA GLU A 45 28.95 -11.01 3.03
C GLU A 45 29.82 -10.66 1.81
N GLU A 46 29.60 -11.30 0.66
CA GLU A 46 30.29 -10.98 -0.59
C GLU A 46 29.96 -9.58 -1.13
N ALA A 47 28.70 -9.15 -1.05
CA ALA A 47 28.28 -7.81 -1.48
C ALA A 47 28.85 -6.69 -0.59
N LEU A 48 28.99 -6.95 0.72
CA LEU A 48 29.63 -6.06 1.70
C LEU A 48 31.12 -5.87 1.41
N GLU A 49 31.79 -6.94 0.99
CA GLU A 49 33.22 -6.93 0.69
C GLU A 49 33.52 -6.25 -0.66
N ARG A 50 32.64 -6.43 -1.65
CA ARG A 50 32.91 -6.03 -3.06
C ARG A 50 32.33 -4.69 -3.50
N THR A 51 31.36 -4.11 -2.78
CA THR A 51 30.69 -2.88 -3.25
C THR A 51 30.61 -1.80 -2.17
N VAL A 52 31.07 -0.59 -2.51
CA VAL A 52 31.05 0.57 -1.61
C VAL A 52 29.62 1.08 -1.44
N GLU A 53 28.82 0.99 -2.50
CA GLU A 53 27.42 1.41 -2.55
C GLU A 53 26.56 0.57 -1.60
N PHE A 54 26.76 -0.75 -1.56
CA PHE A 54 26.03 -1.63 -0.65
C PHE A 54 26.40 -1.37 0.81
N ARG A 55 27.68 -1.13 1.11
CA ARG A 55 28.13 -0.70 2.45
C ARG A 55 27.44 0.58 2.88
N ARG A 56 27.44 1.60 2.02
CA ARG A 56 26.79 2.88 2.28
C ARG A 56 25.28 2.72 2.49
N ILE A 57 24.59 1.95 1.65
CA ILE A 57 23.16 1.69 1.81
C ILE A 57 22.87 0.94 3.11
N LYS A 58 23.71 -0.04 3.50
CA LYS A 58 23.55 -0.78 4.75
C LYS A 58 23.73 0.13 5.97
N GLU A 59 24.73 1.01 5.96
CA GLU A 59 24.94 2.01 7.00
C GLU A 59 23.78 2.99 7.11
N LEU A 60 23.27 3.48 5.97
CA LEU A 60 22.10 4.36 5.94
C LEU A 60 20.84 3.65 6.44
N ARG A 61 20.64 2.38 6.08
CA ARG A 61 19.53 1.57 6.60
C ARG A 61 19.64 1.38 8.11
N LYS A 62 20.84 1.07 8.63
CA LYS A 62 21.07 0.94 10.07
C LYS A 62 20.75 2.26 10.79
N LYS A 63 21.28 3.38 10.30
CA LYS A 63 20.99 4.71 10.86
C LYS A 63 19.50 5.03 10.83
N GLY A 64 18.80 4.75 9.74
CA GLY A 64 17.37 4.96 9.63
C GLY A 64 16.54 4.08 10.58
N TRP A 65 16.94 2.81 10.75
CA TRP A 65 16.26 1.85 11.63
C TRP A 65 16.50 2.12 13.12
N GLU A 66 17.64 2.72 13.47
CA GLU A 66 17.99 3.10 14.84
C GLU A 66 17.45 4.50 15.22
N SER A 67 16.91 5.28 14.27
CA SER A 67 16.42 6.63 14.51
C SER A 67 14.90 6.63 14.69
N THR A 68 14.40 7.28 15.74
CA THR A 68 12.96 7.42 16.00
C THR A 68 12.31 8.48 15.10
N GLU A 69 13.09 9.36 14.47
CA GLU A 69 12.59 10.43 13.61
C GLU A 69 11.87 9.88 12.36
N GLY A 70 12.35 8.75 11.83
CA GLY A 70 11.69 8.04 10.73
C GLY A 70 10.31 7.54 11.14
N ASP A 71 10.20 6.90 12.30
CA ASP A 71 8.94 6.40 12.84
C ASP A 71 7.94 7.52 13.11
N GLU A 72 8.39 8.63 13.71
CA GLU A 72 7.56 9.82 13.92
C GLU A 72 7.07 10.41 12.59
N HIS A 73 7.95 10.49 11.60
CA HIS A 73 7.61 10.98 10.27
C HIS A 73 6.53 10.10 9.61
N PHE A 74 6.69 8.79 9.61
CA PHE A 74 5.72 7.86 9.03
C PHE A 74 4.42 7.81 9.86
N LYS A 75 4.50 7.95 11.18
CA LYS A 75 3.32 8.08 12.06
C LYS A 75 2.50 9.32 11.73
N LYS A 76 3.16 10.45 11.48
CA LYS A 76 2.49 11.68 11.03
C LYS A 76 1.86 11.52 9.66
N GLN A 77 2.57 10.88 8.71
CA GLN A 77 2.01 10.59 7.39
C GLN A 77 0.77 9.69 7.47
N ARG A 78 0.84 8.60 8.25
CA ARG A 78 -0.28 7.68 8.46
C ARG A 78 -1.49 8.40 9.06
N ASN A 79 -1.28 9.16 10.15
CA ASN A 79 -2.35 9.96 10.75
C ASN A 79 -2.97 10.98 9.77
N THR A 80 -2.18 11.53 8.84
CA THR A 80 -2.69 12.46 7.81
C THR A 80 -3.48 11.74 6.73
N ALA A 81 -3.06 10.53 6.34
CA ALA A 81 -3.78 9.69 5.40
C ALA A 81 -5.12 9.22 6.00
N ASP A 82 -5.10 8.72 7.24
CA ASP A 82 -6.28 8.19 7.94
C ASP A 82 -7.32 9.28 8.25
N LYS A 83 -6.89 10.54 8.43
CA LYS A 83 -7.76 11.69 8.76
C LYS A 83 -7.94 12.67 7.61
N ALA A 84 -7.81 12.22 6.37
CA ALA A 84 -7.98 13.08 5.23
C ALA A 84 -9.42 13.64 5.16
N SER A 85 -9.56 14.97 5.18
CA SER A 85 -10.86 15.62 4.90
C SER A 85 -11.40 15.26 3.51
N ASP A 86 -12.71 15.29 3.31
CA ASP A 86 -13.37 15.05 2.02
C ASP A 86 -12.75 15.86 0.87
N LYS A 87 -12.37 17.11 1.13
CA LYS A 87 -11.72 17.98 0.15
C LYS A 87 -10.38 17.40 -0.30
N ASN A 88 -9.59 16.89 0.64
CA ASN A 88 -8.31 16.25 0.35
C ASN A 88 -8.54 14.93 -0.38
N ALA A 89 -9.51 14.13 0.04
CA ALA A 89 -9.84 12.85 -0.60
C ALA A 89 -10.25 13.04 -2.08
N ARG A 90 -11.07 14.06 -2.39
CA ARG A 90 -11.41 14.45 -3.76
C ARG A 90 -10.21 14.98 -4.56
N TYR A 91 -9.30 15.70 -3.91
CA TYR A 91 -8.05 16.14 -4.55
C TYR A 91 -7.18 14.92 -4.92
N PHE A 92 -7.01 13.97 -4.01
CA PHE A 92 -6.29 12.71 -4.25
C PHE A 92 -6.91 11.94 -5.42
N TYR A 93 -8.24 11.82 -5.47
CA TYR A 93 -8.93 11.17 -6.58
C TYR A 93 -8.59 11.78 -7.96
N ARG A 94 -8.58 13.11 -8.07
CA ARG A 94 -8.19 13.81 -9.32
C ARG A 94 -6.71 13.67 -9.63
N MET A 95 -5.86 13.71 -8.61
CA MET A 95 -4.43 13.53 -8.76
C MET A 95 -4.09 12.12 -9.29
N VAL A 96 -4.71 11.08 -8.74
CA VAL A 96 -4.49 9.69 -9.17
C VAL A 96 -4.92 9.47 -10.63
N GLN A 97 -6.00 10.09 -11.09
CA GLN A 97 -6.37 10.07 -12.51
C GLN A 97 -5.29 10.67 -13.42
N THR A 98 -4.67 11.78 -12.98
CA THR A 98 -3.57 12.43 -13.71
C THR A 98 -2.34 11.53 -13.75
N ILE A 99 -1.98 10.91 -12.62
CA ILE A 99 -0.88 9.93 -12.54
C ILE A 99 -1.16 8.75 -13.49
N GLY A 100 -2.38 8.23 -13.50
CA GLY A 100 -2.78 7.14 -14.40
C GLY A 100 -2.59 7.51 -15.87
N LYS A 101 -3.00 8.72 -16.25
CA LYS A 101 -2.79 9.26 -17.60
C LYS A 101 -1.31 9.32 -17.96
N ASP A 102 -0.47 9.85 -17.09
CA ASP A 102 0.97 9.98 -17.35
C ASP A 102 1.65 8.60 -17.40
N LEU A 103 1.34 7.72 -16.45
CA LEU A 103 1.83 6.34 -16.42
C LEU A 103 1.50 5.60 -17.72
N HIS A 104 0.26 5.73 -18.20
CA HIS A 104 -0.13 5.15 -19.47
C HIS A 104 0.60 5.80 -20.65
N ARG A 105 0.72 7.12 -20.69
CA ARG A 105 1.39 7.84 -21.77
C ARG A 105 2.83 7.32 -21.96
N PHE A 106 3.58 7.20 -20.87
CA PHE A 106 5.00 6.82 -20.88
C PHE A 106 5.21 5.31 -21.01
N ALA A 107 4.54 4.51 -20.18
CA ALA A 107 4.83 3.08 -20.07
C ALA A 107 3.83 2.19 -20.81
N LYS A 108 2.75 2.75 -21.37
CA LYS A 108 1.62 1.99 -21.92
C LYS A 108 1.01 1.02 -20.91
N ALA A 109 1.08 1.35 -19.62
CA ALA A 109 0.74 0.46 -18.49
C ALA A 109 -0.68 -0.14 -18.55
N PHE A 110 -1.62 0.52 -19.23
CA PHE A 110 -3.00 0.08 -19.38
C PHE A 110 -3.35 -0.40 -20.80
N ASN A 111 -2.37 -0.79 -21.62
CA ASN A 111 -2.66 -1.49 -22.87
C ASN A 111 -3.10 -2.91 -22.57
N ILE A 112 -4.31 -3.28 -23.01
CA ILE A 112 -4.84 -4.63 -22.89
C ILE A 112 -4.37 -5.40 -24.12
N GLN A 113 -3.67 -6.53 -23.91
CA GLN A 113 -2.96 -7.23 -24.97
C GLN A 113 -3.87 -7.99 -25.93
N ARG A 114 -5.08 -8.37 -25.49
CA ARG A 114 -6.06 -9.08 -26.30
C ARG A 114 -7.17 -8.12 -26.69
N GLU A 115 -7.44 -8.05 -27.99
CA GLU A 115 -8.59 -7.32 -28.52
C GLU A 115 -9.87 -8.02 -28.08
N THR A 116 -10.72 -7.28 -27.38
CA THR A 116 -12.05 -7.68 -26.96
C THR A 116 -12.91 -6.43 -26.86
N ASP A 117 -14.16 -6.54 -27.27
CA ASP A 117 -15.12 -5.43 -27.19
C ASP A 117 -15.49 -5.08 -25.73
N GLN A 118 -15.23 -6.01 -24.79
CA GLN A 118 -15.59 -5.88 -23.38
C GLN A 118 -14.48 -6.42 -22.46
N PRO A 119 -13.35 -5.71 -22.32
CA PRO A 119 -12.26 -6.18 -21.46
C PRO A 119 -12.66 -6.24 -19.98
N ALA A 120 -12.03 -7.14 -19.23
CA ALA A 120 -12.19 -7.23 -17.79
C ALA A 120 -10.99 -6.59 -17.07
N ILE A 121 -11.26 -5.81 -16.02
CA ILE A 121 -10.25 -5.15 -15.18
C ILE A 121 -10.48 -5.59 -13.74
N LEU A 122 -9.39 -5.95 -13.06
CA LEU A 122 -9.36 -6.19 -11.62
C LEU A 122 -8.52 -5.10 -10.94
N ASP A 123 -9.09 -4.43 -9.95
CA ASP A 123 -8.38 -3.51 -9.07
C ASP A 123 -8.55 -3.98 -7.62
N MET A 124 -7.48 -4.43 -6.98
CA MET A 124 -7.58 -4.98 -5.61
C MET A 124 -7.47 -3.91 -4.51
N CYS A 125 -7.11 -2.68 -4.87
CA CYS A 125 -6.91 -1.56 -3.94
C CYS A 125 -7.54 -0.30 -4.52
N MET A 126 -8.84 -0.38 -4.82
CA MET A 126 -9.55 0.56 -5.67
C MET A 126 -9.55 1.98 -5.13
N ALA A 127 -9.91 2.19 -3.85
CA ALA A 127 -10.13 3.54 -3.33
C ALA A 127 -8.90 4.44 -3.51
N PRO A 128 -9.05 5.65 -4.10
CA PRO A 128 -10.30 6.37 -4.39
C PRO A 128 -10.97 6.06 -5.76
N GLY A 129 -10.36 5.23 -6.61
CA GLY A 129 -10.89 4.78 -7.91
C GLY A 129 -10.25 5.46 -9.13
N GLY A 130 -9.18 6.25 -8.94
CA GLY A 130 -8.64 7.13 -9.98
C GLY A 130 -8.01 6.41 -11.18
N PHE A 131 -7.36 5.26 -10.97
CA PHE A 131 -6.78 4.48 -12.06
C PHE A 131 -7.85 3.80 -12.91
N VAL A 132 -8.85 3.20 -12.27
CA VAL A 132 -10.01 2.63 -12.97
C VAL A 132 -10.77 3.69 -13.75
N ALA A 133 -10.98 4.87 -13.15
CA ALA A 133 -11.62 6.00 -13.84
C ALA A 133 -10.87 6.34 -15.13
N TYR A 134 -9.54 6.41 -15.09
CA TYR A 134 -8.73 6.62 -16.30
C TYR A 134 -8.87 5.46 -17.30
N CYS A 135 -8.81 4.21 -16.84
CA CYS A 135 -8.95 3.04 -17.73
C CYS A 135 -10.29 3.03 -18.47
N LEU A 136 -11.39 3.42 -17.81
CA LEU A 136 -12.72 3.51 -18.43
C LEU A 136 -12.82 4.62 -19.49
N THR A 137 -11.97 5.66 -19.43
CA THR A 137 -11.88 6.63 -20.55
C THR A 137 -11.31 6.01 -21.82
N LYS A 138 -10.46 4.97 -21.69
CA LYS A 138 -9.83 4.26 -22.81
C LYS A 138 -10.66 3.06 -23.27
N TYR A 139 -11.32 2.38 -22.32
CA TYR A 139 -12.16 1.23 -22.57
C TYR A 139 -13.54 1.42 -21.90
N PRO A 140 -14.45 2.19 -22.53
CA PRO A 140 -15.74 2.54 -21.92
C PRO A 140 -16.61 1.32 -21.58
N ASN A 141 -16.46 0.25 -22.35
CA ASN A 141 -17.22 -0.99 -22.18
C ASN A 141 -16.56 -1.96 -21.20
N ALA A 142 -15.40 -1.64 -20.62
CA ALA A 142 -14.71 -2.56 -19.72
C ALA A 142 -15.57 -2.90 -18.51
N ARG A 143 -15.62 -4.18 -18.13
CA ARG A 143 -16.18 -4.64 -16.85
C ARG A 143 -15.10 -4.58 -15.80
N VAL A 144 -15.38 -3.92 -14.68
CA VAL A 144 -14.42 -3.77 -13.61
C VAL A 144 -14.95 -4.47 -12.37
N LYS A 145 -14.13 -5.37 -11.83
CA LYS A 145 -14.29 -5.88 -10.47
C LYS A 145 -13.22 -5.22 -9.60
N ALA A 146 -13.64 -4.64 -8.50
CA ALA A 146 -12.80 -3.83 -7.64
C ALA A 146 -12.93 -4.28 -6.20
N LEU A 147 -11.83 -4.29 -5.46
CA LEU A 147 -11.79 -4.54 -4.03
C LEU A 147 -11.32 -3.28 -3.32
N SER A 148 -11.89 -3.00 -2.16
CA SER A 148 -11.43 -1.95 -1.27
C SER A 148 -11.66 -2.36 0.18
N LEU A 149 -10.80 -1.92 1.09
CA LEU A 149 -11.05 -2.11 2.50
C LEU A 149 -12.31 -1.31 2.91
N PRO A 150 -13.22 -1.85 3.74
CA PRO A 150 -14.35 -1.10 4.27
C PRO A 150 -13.90 0.11 5.09
N VAL A 151 -14.64 1.23 5.04
CA VAL A 151 -14.27 2.48 5.73
C VAL A 151 -14.22 2.28 7.26
N GLU A 152 -15.14 1.47 7.79
CA GLU A 152 -15.21 1.11 9.21
C GLU A 152 -13.98 0.30 9.69
N GLN A 153 -13.20 -0.29 8.77
CA GLN A 153 -11.96 -1.00 9.07
C GLN A 153 -10.71 -0.15 8.76
N GLY A 154 -10.88 1.16 8.53
CA GLY A 154 -9.79 2.07 8.17
C GLY A 154 -9.56 2.21 6.67
N GLY A 155 -10.49 1.73 5.84
CA GLY A 155 -10.49 1.95 4.39
C GLY A 155 -10.87 3.40 4.00
N HIS A 156 -10.76 3.69 2.71
CA HIS A 156 -11.09 5.00 2.14
C HIS A 156 -12.35 4.95 1.28
N GLU A 157 -13.04 6.09 1.17
CA GLU A 157 -14.17 6.23 0.26
C GLU A 157 -13.78 6.01 -1.20
N VAL A 158 -14.67 5.35 -1.94
CA VAL A 158 -14.57 5.22 -3.39
C VAL A 158 -15.37 6.35 -4.04
N PHE A 159 -14.73 7.17 -4.87
CA PHE A 159 -15.39 8.31 -5.54
C PHE A 159 -15.86 7.99 -6.97
N LEU A 160 -15.51 6.81 -7.49
CA LEU A 160 -15.91 6.40 -8.83
C LEU A 160 -17.27 5.68 -8.79
N GLU A 161 -18.28 6.33 -9.35
CA GLU A 161 -19.58 5.71 -9.64
C GLU A 161 -19.68 5.44 -11.14
N HIS A 162 -19.84 4.17 -11.53
CA HIS A 162 -19.96 3.79 -12.94
C HIS A 162 -20.69 2.46 -13.08
N ALA A 163 -21.59 2.34 -14.07
CA ALA A 163 -22.45 1.15 -14.25
C ALA A 163 -21.67 -0.16 -14.47
N ASN A 164 -20.48 -0.07 -15.07
CA ASN A 164 -19.63 -1.23 -15.33
C ASN A 164 -18.63 -1.55 -14.21
N VAL A 165 -18.72 -0.86 -13.07
CA VAL A 165 -17.83 -1.04 -11.93
C VAL A 165 -18.60 -1.69 -10.79
N GLN A 166 -18.12 -2.85 -10.37
CA GLN A 166 -18.58 -3.53 -9.16
C GLN A 166 -17.47 -3.46 -8.11
N VAL A 167 -17.76 -2.81 -6.97
CA VAL A 167 -16.84 -2.74 -5.84
C VAL A 167 -17.31 -3.69 -4.74
N GLU A 168 -16.43 -4.57 -4.29
CA GLU A 168 -16.62 -5.39 -3.10
C GLU A 168 -15.74 -4.82 -1.98
N PHE A 169 -16.37 -4.56 -0.83
CA PHE A 169 -15.65 -4.08 0.34
C PHE A 169 -15.22 -5.27 1.20
N LEU A 170 -13.93 -5.58 1.18
CA LEU A 170 -13.33 -6.68 1.93
C LEU A 170 -11.86 -6.41 2.20
N ASP A 171 -11.31 -7.04 3.23
CA ASP A 171 -9.87 -7.05 3.47
C ASP A 171 -9.19 -8.06 2.55
N VAL A 172 -8.42 -7.56 1.58
CA VAL A 172 -7.72 -8.38 0.58
C VAL A 172 -6.71 -9.34 1.23
N THR A 173 -6.22 -9.02 2.43
CA THR A 173 -5.30 -9.88 3.17
C THR A 173 -5.99 -11.15 3.70
N MET A 174 -7.32 -11.16 3.75
CA MET A 174 -8.13 -12.29 4.17
C MET A 174 -8.53 -13.23 3.02
N LEU A 175 -8.06 -12.97 1.79
CA LEU A 175 -8.33 -13.82 0.61
C LEU A 175 -7.37 -15.01 0.48
N ALA A 176 -6.79 -15.49 1.58
CA ALA A 176 -5.85 -16.61 1.56
C ALA A 176 -6.49 -17.88 0.94
N GLY A 177 -7.77 -18.12 1.22
CA GLY A 177 -8.55 -19.21 0.63
C GLY A 177 -8.61 -19.16 -0.90
N ASP A 178 -8.83 -17.99 -1.48
CA ASP A 178 -8.84 -17.78 -2.93
C ASP A 178 -7.45 -17.95 -3.57
N MET A 179 -6.39 -17.84 -2.77
CA MET A 179 -5.00 -18.13 -3.19
C MET A 179 -4.61 -19.61 -3.03
N GLY A 180 -5.56 -20.46 -2.62
CA GLY A 180 -5.35 -21.91 -2.47
C GLY A 180 -4.80 -22.33 -1.11
N ILE A 181 -4.77 -21.42 -0.12
CA ILE A 181 -4.45 -21.76 1.27
C ILE A 181 -5.71 -22.33 1.91
N THR A 182 -5.63 -23.57 2.35
CA THR A 182 -6.72 -24.24 3.06
C THR A 182 -6.54 -24.12 4.57
N GLY A 183 -7.58 -24.45 5.34
CA GLY A 183 -7.48 -24.47 6.80
C GLY A 183 -6.40 -25.43 7.32
N ASP A 184 -6.09 -26.49 6.57
CA ASP A 184 -5.03 -27.46 6.89
C ASP A 184 -3.61 -26.85 6.72
N ASP A 185 -3.48 -25.77 5.94
CA ASP A 185 -2.21 -25.06 5.73
C ASP A 185 -1.93 -24.03 6.84
N ILE A 186 -2.93 -23.69 7.66
CA ILE A 186 -2.79 -22.77 8.78
C ILE A 186 -2.32 -23.56 10.02
N PRO A 187 -1.18 -23.20 10.64
CA PRO A 187 -0.71 -23.88 11.85
C PRO A 187 -1.76 -23.88 12.95
N ALA A 188 -1.92 -25.00 13.65
CA ALA A 188 -2.94 -25.18 14.69
C ALA A 188 -2.78 -24.20 15.87
N GLU A 189 -1.60 -23.59 16.01
CA GLU A 189 -1.30 -22.57 17.01
C GLU A 189 -1.66 -21.15 16.56
N HIS A 190 -2.05 -20.95 15.30
CA HIS A 190 -2.38 -19.62 14.76
C HIS A 190 -3.71 -19.11 15.33
N PRO A 191 -3.81 -17.82 15.73
CA PRO A 191 -5.01 -17.26 16.35
C PRO A 191 -6.31 -17.41 15.52
N ASP A 192 -6.17 -17.54 14.20
CA ASP A 192 -7.30 -17.63 13.26
C ASP A 192 -7.78 -19.08 12.99
N THR A 193 -7.31 -20.08 13.74
CA THR A 193 -7.74 -21.49 13.59
C THR A 193 -8.94 -21.90 14.47
N ARG A 194 -9.65 -20.94 15.11
CA ARG A 194 -10.82 -21.19 15.97
C ARG A 194 -12.09 -20.49 15.53
#